data_AF-A0A6U6LQ67-F1
#
_entry.id   AF-A0A6U6LQ67-F1
#
_cell.length_a   1.000
_cell.length_b   1.000
_cell.length_c   1.000
_cell.angle_alpha   90.00
_cell.angle_beta   90.00
_cell.angle_gamma   90.00
#
_symmetry.space_group_name_H-M   'P 1'
#
loop_
_entity.id
_entity.type
_entity.pdbx_description
1 polymer ?
#
loop_
_entity_poly.entity_id
_entity_poly.type
_entity_poly.pdbx_seq_one_letter_code
_entity_poly.pdbx_strand_id
1 'polypeptide(L)'
;YPDHLGCAPNKWMRTGQGWAHTPGVLALERTPDHLKIFFLPEGRIPGDLSAGRPKPDSWDHSMLLSYYPFTASGCSQSVMGAQQLVLGIGFCGDWASKVWGDSAQCKQRTRNCRSVDPLAEYAPEQDCCTQFVYDADGHYDTDSYMKNQAYFNISYIKVFTPSR
;
A
#
# COMPACT_ATOMS: atom_id res chain seq x y z
N TYR A 1 10.93 -9.15 18.96
CA TYR A 1 10.18 -7.88 18.82
C TYR A 1 9.67 -7.52 20.21
N PRO A 2 9.43 -6.26 20.59
CA PRO A 2 8.78 -5.98 21.86
C PRO A 2 7.41 -6.66 21.85
N ASP A 3 7.18 -7.59 22.76
CA ASP A 3 6.06 -8.54 22.69
C ASP A 3 4.68 -7.85 22.81
N HIS A 4 4.65 -6.59 23.23
CA HIS A 4 3.44 -5.80 23.49
C HIS A 4 3.27 -4.56 22.60
N LEU A 5 4.29 -4.18 21.83
CA LEU A 5 4.24 -2.99 20.97
C LEU A 5 4.27 -3.45 19.51
N GLY A 6 3.14 -3.30 18.82
CA GLY A 6 3.08 -3.51 17.38
C GLY A 6 4.04 -2.59 16.64
N CYS A 7 4.39 -2.97 15.40
CA CYS A 7 5.11 -2.10 14.50
C CYS A 7 4.31 -1.90 13.22
N ALA A 8 3.99 -0.63 12.94
CA ALA A 8 3.73 -0.15 11.58
C ALA A 8 5.00 -0.36 10.72
N PRO A 9 4.93 -0.24 9.37
CA PRO A 9 6.03 -0.56 8.46
C PRO A 9 7.39 -0.10 9.00
N ASN A 10 8.13 -1.03 9.59
CA ASN A 10 9.23 -0.70 10.52
C ASN A 10 10.48 -0.24 9.77
N LYS A 11 10.54 -0.56 8.49
CA LYS A 11 11.52 -0.20 7.48
C LYS A 11 10.73 -0.17 6.18
N TRP A 12 11.11 0.66 5.21
CA TRP A 12 10.54 0.66 3.85
C TRP A 12 9.23 1.44 3.65
N MET A 13 9.29 2.77 3.81
CA MET A 13 8.42 3.63 2.98
C MET A 13 8.98 3.68 1.55
N ARG A 14 8.80 2.59 0.80
CA ARG A 14 9.20 2.50 -0.61
C ARG A 14 8.25 3.34 -1.46
N THR A 15 8.81 4.08 -2.41
CA THR A 15 8.01 4.73 -3.46
C THR A 15 7.37 3.67 -4.36
N GLY A 16 6.34 4.05 -5.13
CA GLY A 16 5.73 3.16 -6.13
C GLY A 16 6.76 2.59 -7.12
N GLN A 17 7.68 3.43 -7.61
CA GLN A 17 8.80 2.98 -8.45
C GLN A 17 9.73 2.00 -7.72
N GLY A 18 9.99 2.22 -6.43
CA GLY A 18 10.75 1.27 -5.60
C GLY A 18 10.10 -0.11 -5.60
N TRP A 19 8.79 -0.17 -5.33
CA TRP A 19 8.01 -1.42 -5.39
C TRP A 19 8.05 -2.07 -6.77
N ALA A 20 7.87 -1.30 -7.85
CA ALA A 20 7.93 -1.82 -9.21
C ALA A 20 9.29 -2.43 -9.57
N HIS A 21 10.40 -1.84 -9.10
CA HIS A 21 11.76 -2.37 -9.31
C HIS A 21 12.16 -3.52 -8.38
N THR A 22 11.26 -3.98 -7.51
CA THR A 22 11.52 -5.13 -6.63
C THR A 22 10.24 -5.95 -6.53
N PRO A 23 9.92 -6.75 -7.56
CA PRO A 23 8.78 -7.63 -7.51
C PRO A 23 8.92 -8.67 -6.39
N GLY A 24 7.79 -9.15 -5.93
CA GLY A 24 7.72 -10.11 -4.84
C GLY A 24 6.29 -10.33 -4.38
N VAL A 25 6.15 -11.03 -3.26
CA VAL A 25 4.86 -11.36 -2.65
C VAL A 25 4.63 -10.46 -1.45
N LEU A 26 3.49 -9.76 -1.43
CA LEU A 26 2.92 -9.24 -0.19
C LEU A 26 2.05 -10.33 0.42
N ALA A 27 2.42 -10.81 1.61
CA ALA A 27 1.69 -11.85 2.32
C ALA A 27 1.12 -11.29 3.62
N LEU A 28 -0.13 -11.63 3.90
CA LEU A 28 -0.82 -11.26 5.14
C LEU A 28 -1.19 -12.55 5.88
N GLU A 29 -0.69 -12.68 7.10
CA GLU A 29 -1.15 -13.68 8.06
C GLU A 29 -2.09 -12.98 9.06
N ARG A 30 -3.28 -13.55 9.23
CA ARG A 30 -4.24 -13.13 10.25
C ARG A 30 -4.62 -14.31 11.12
N THR A 31 -4.46 -14.15 12.42
CA THR A 31 -4.91 -15.07 13.46
C THR A 31 -5.81 -14.30 14.45
N PRO A 32 -6.46 -14.98 15.41
CA PRO A 32 -7.07 -14.32 16.56
C PRO A 32 -6.10 -13.44 17.35
N ASP A 33 -4.83 -13.83 17.43
CA ASP A 33 -3.84 -13.20 18.30
C ASP A 33 -3.08 -12.05 17.64
N HIS A 34 -2.91 -12.10 16.31
CA HIS A 34 -2.09 -11.15 15.61
C HIS A 34 -2.41 -11.00 14.12
N LEU A 35 -1.85 -9.93 13.55
CA LEU A 35 -1.72 -9.75 12.11
C LEU A 35 -0.25 -9.47 11.76
N LYS A 36 0.28 -10.21 10.79
CA LYS A 36 1.62 -10.00 10.23
C LYS A 36 1.50 -9.69 8.75
N ILE A 37 2.26 -8.68 8.30
CA ILE A 37 2.41 -8.35 6.88
C ILE A 37 3.87 -8.59 6.52
N PHE A 38 4.10 -9.37 5.49
CA PHE A 38 5.42 -9.69 4.97
C PHE A 38 5.57 -9.14 3.55
N PHE A 39 6.81 -8.76 3.22
CA PHE A 39 7.23 -8.63 1.84
C PHE A 39 8.33 -9.67 1.55
N LEU A 40 8.05 -10.54 0.58
CA LEU A 40 8.91 -11.65 0.16
C LEU A 40 9.44 -11.33 -1.25
N PRO A 41 10.66 -10.78 -1.39
CA PRO A 41 11.25 -10.53 -2.70
C PRO A 41 11.32 -11.80 -3.53
N GLU A 42 11.20 -11.70 -4.86
CA GLU A 42 11.10 -12.86 -5.76
C GLU A 42 12.21 -13.92 -5.56
N GLY A 43 13.46 -13.49 -5.33
CA GLY A 43 14.60 -14.38 -5.05
C GLY A 43 14.67 -14.94 -3.61
N ARG A 44 13.72 -14.59 -2.74
CA ARG A 44 13.63 -15.03 -1.35
C ARG A 44 12.25 -15.60 -0.99
N ILE A 45 11.44 -15.97 -1.98
CA ILE A 45 10.14 -16.60 -1.73
C ILE A 45 10.37 -17.95 -1.00
N PRO A 46 9.78 -18.15 0.20
CA PRO A 46 9.91 -19.40 0.94
C PRO A 46 9.35 -20.61 0.20
N GLY A 47 10.04 -21.76 0.28
CA GLY A 47 9.67 -22.97 -0.47
C GLY A 47 8.30 -23.55 -0.08
N ASP A 48 7.90 -23.37 1.18
CA ASP A 48 6.58 -23.75 1.70
C ASP A 48 5.44 -22.94 1.05
N LEU A 49 5.67 -21.65 0.77
CA LEU A 49 4.71 -20.82 0.03
C LEU A 49 4.59 -21.28 -1.42
N SER A 50 5.72 -21.57 -2.09
CA SER A 50 5.75 -22.10 -3.45
C SER A 50 5.06 -23.47 -3.55
N ALA A 51 5.15 -24.30 -2.50
CA ALA A 51 4.46 -25.58 -2.40
C ALA A 51 2.97 -25.49 -2.00
N GLY A 52 2.45 -24.27 -1.80
CA GLY A 52 1.05 -24.06 -1.41
C GLY A 52 0.73 -24.49 0.02
N ARG A 53 1.72 -24.54 0.91
CA ARG A 53 1.61 -24.95 2.32
C ARG A 53 2.32 -23.94 3.23
N PRO A 54 1.92 -22.65 3.22
CA PRO A 54 2.65 -21.58 3.89
C PRO A 54 2.74 -21.81 5.41
N LYS A 55 3.91 -21.47 5.98
CA LYS A 55 4.26 -21.57 7.40
C LYS A 55 4.93 -20.26 7.84
N PRO A 56 4.17 -19.17 8.03
CA PRO A 56 4.72 -17.83 8.24
C PRO A 56 5.67 -17.69 9.44
N ASP A 57 5.49 -18.49 10.49
CA ASP A 57 6.36 -18.50 11.67
C ASP A 57 7.79 -19.01 11.38
N SER A 58 8.00 -19.67 10.25
CA SER A 58 9.32 -20.14 9.81
C SER A 58 10.03 -19.17 8.86
N TRP A 59 9.35 -18.10 8.44
CA TRP A 59 9.91 -17.13 7.51
C TRP A 59 10.91 -16.20 8.20
N ASP A 60 11.87 -15.69 7.43
CA ASP A 60 12.88 -14.77 7.94
C ASP A 60 12.23 -13.48 8.45
N HIS A 61 12.47 -13.15 9.73
CA HIS A 61 11.93 -11.96 10.37
C HIS A 61 12.31 -10.64 9.68
N SER A 62 13.40 -10.60 8.90
CA SER A 62 13.77 -9.45 8.08
C SER A 62 12.77 -9.13 6.96
N MET A 63 11.90 -10.09 6.60
CA MET A 63 10.82 -9.92 5.62
C MET A 63 9.54 -9.36 6.24
N LEU A 64 9.45 -9.31 7.57
CA LEU A 64 8.29 -8.80 8.28
C LEU A 64 8.23 -7.27 8.15
N LEU A 65 7.24 -6.80 7.40
CA LEU A 65 7.00 -5.38 7.17
C LEU A 65 6.28 -4.76 8.37
N SER A 66 5.20 -5.39 8.82
CA SER A 66 4.36 -4.90 9.92
C SER A 66 3.89 -6.03 10.83
N TYR A 67 3.72 -5.72 12.11
CA TYR A 67 3.22 -6.64 13.12
C TYR A 67 2.22 -5.96 14.05
N TYR A 68 1.05 -6.55 14.21
CA TYR A 68 -0.02 -6.08 15.09
C TYR A 68 -0.37 -7.19 16.08
N PRO A 69 0.18 -7.16 17.31
CA PRO A 69 -0.05 -8.17 18.34
C PRO A 69 -1.34 -7.90 19.12
N PHE A 70 -2.52 -8.29 18.61
CA PHE A 70 -3.80 -7.98 19.23
C PHE A 70 -3.88 -8.45 20.69
N THR A 71 -3.74 -9.76 20.93
CA THR A 71 -3.84 -10.33 22.29
C THR A 71 -2.82 -9.74 23.24
N ALA A 72 -1.55 -9.67 22.83
CA ALA A 72 -0.49 -9.17 23.71
C ALA A 72 -0.56 -7.65 23.95
N SER A 73 -1.20 -6.88 23.08
CA SER A 73 -1.45 -5.45 23.28
C SER A 73 -2.77 -5.15 24.03
N GLY A 74 -3.55 -6.18 24.38
CA GLY A 74 -4.88 -6.00 24.97
C GLY A 74 -5.93 -5.47 23.99
N CYS A 75 -5.65 -5.52 22.68
CA CYS A 75 -6.57 -5.14 21.63
C CYS A 75 -7.53 -6.30 21.31
N SER A 76 -8.83 -6.03 21.27
CA SER A 76 -9.82 -7.04 20.90
C SER A 76 -9.65 -7.45 19.44
N GLN A 77 -9.60 -8.76 19.17
CA GLN A 77 -9.62 -9.32 17.82
C GLN A 77 -10.84 -8.87 16.97
N SER A 78 -11.92 -8.42 17.61
CA SER A 78 -13.12 -7.93 16.91
C SER A 78 -12.87 -6.71 16.02
N VAL A 79 -11.75 -6.00 16.22
CA VAL A 79 -11.35 -4.87 15.34
C VAL A 79 -11.04 -5.32 13.92
N MET A 80 -10.69 -6.60 13.71
CA MET A 80 -10.43 -7.19 12.40
C MET A 80 -11.39 -8.34 12.16
N GLY A 81 -12.61 -8.04 11.70
CA GLY A 81 -13.62 -9.01 11.29
C GLY A 81 -13.31 -9.71 9.95
N ALA A 82 -14.30 -10.33 9.32
CA ALA A 82 -14.15 -10.83 7.95
C ALA A 82 -13.77 -9.66 7.00
N GLN A 83 -12.76 -9.87 6.16
CA GLN A 83 -12.19 -8.83 5.30
C GLN A 83 -12.50 -9.11 3.83
N GLN A 84 -12.55 -8.05 3.02
CA GLN A 84 -12.56 -8.13 1.57
C GLN A 84 -11.22 -7.65 1.02
N LEU A 85 -10.72 -8.34 0.00
CA LEU A 85 -9.53 -7.87 -0.72
C LEU A 85 -9.97 -6.79 -1.71
N VAL A 86 -9.39 -5.59 -1.58
CA VAL A 86 -9.65 -4.46 -2.48
C VAL A 86 -8.34 -4.06 -3.16
N LEU A 87 -8.36 -3.96 -4.48
CA LEU A 87 -7.29 -3.39 -5.28
C LEU A 87 -7.84 -2.12 -5.95
N GLY A 88 -7.17 -1.01 -5.74
CA GLY A 88 -7.58 0.27 -6.30
C GLY A 88 -6.40 1.20 -6.49
N ILE A 89 -6.45 1.99 -7.57
CA ILE A 89 -5.58 3.13 -7.78
C ILE A 89 -6.48 4.36 -7.69
N GLY A 90 -6.43 5.03 -6.54
CA GLY A 90 -7.13 6.28 -6.32
C GLY A 90 -6.25 7.47 -6.73
N PHE A 91 -6.90 8.52 -7.21
CA PHE A 91 -6.23 9.77 -7.55
C PHE A 91 -6.82 10.89 -6.70
N CYS A 92 -5.95 11.82 -6.28
CA CYS A 92 -6.38 13.04 -5.61
C CYS A 92 -7.18 12.75 -4.32
N GLY A 93 -8.38 13.32 -4.20
CA GLY A 93 -9.27 13.08 -3.08
C GLY A 93 -8.68 13.49 -1.73
N ASP A 94 -9.27 12.97 -0.67
CA ASP A 94 -9.05 13.39 0.72
C ASP A 94 -7.58 13.39 1.14
N TRP A 95 -6.77 12.50 0.54
CA TRP A 95 -5.34 12.42 0.85
C TRP A 95 -4.46 13.05 -0.23
N ALA A 96 -4.44 12.52 -1.46
CA ALA A 96 -3.40 12.88 -2.41
C ALA A 96 -3.49 14.34 -2.89
N SER A 97 -4.69 14.93 -2.96
CA SER A 97 -4.84 16.37 -3.23
C SER A 97 -4.23 17.22 -2.13
N LYS A 98 -4.53 16.86 -0.88
CA LYS A 98 -4.10 17.59 0.31
C LYS A 98 -2.58 17.65 0.46
N VAL A 99 -1.88 16.57 0.11
CA VAL A 99 -0.41 16.46 0.24
C VAL A 99 0.34 16.64 -1.09
N TRP A 100 -0.34 17.04 -2.17
CA TRP A 100 0.28 17.17 -3.49
C TRP A 100 1.52 18.07 -3.47
N GLY A 101 1.43 19.22 -2.79
CA GLY A 101 2.50 20.21 -2.67
C GLY A 101 3.68 19.76 -1.83
N ASP A 102 3.49 18.76 -0.96
CA ASP A 102 4.54 18.20 -0.11
C ASP A 102 5.49 17.29 -0.91
N SER A 103 4.98 16.67 -1.98
CA SER A 103 5.80 15.87 -2.89
C SER A 103 6.69 16.75 -3.76
N ALA A 104 8.01 16.58 -3.61
CA ALA A 104 8.99 17.30 -4.42
C ALA A 104 8.82 17.06 -5.93
N GLN A 105 8.32 15.88 -6.32
CA GLN A 105 8.07 15.53 -7.72
C GLN A 105 6.72 16.07 -8.20
N CYS A 106 5.65 15.91 -7.40
CA CYS A 106 4.31 16.29 -7.84
C CYS A 106 4.12 17.81 -7.92
N LYS A 107 4.66 18.56 -6.97
CA LYS A 107 4.55 20.04 -6.94
C LYS A 107 5.16 20.74 -8.16
N GLN A 108 6.01 20.05 -8.94
CA GLN A 108 6.61 20.58 -10.16
C GLN A 108 5.83 20.22 -11.43
N ARG A 109 4.86 19.29 -11.36
CA ARG A 109 4.08 18.80 -12.51
C ARG A 109 3.04 19.81 -12.97
N THR A 110 2.48 20.58 -12.05
CA THR A 110 1.44 21.57 -12.32
C THR A 110 1.87 22.96 -11.86
N ARG A 111 1.29 23.99 -12.48
CA ARG A 111 1.54 25.41 -12.16
C ARG A 111 0.22 26.13 -11.92
N ASN A 112 0.26 27.26 -11.23
CA ASN A 112 -0.89 28.13 -10.99
C ASN A 112 -2.08 27.44 -10.30
N CYS A 113 -1.77 26.54 -9.36
CA CYS A 113 -2.74 25.79 -8.56
C CYS A 113 -2.21 25.67 -7.13
N ARG A 114 -2.98 25.06 -6.24
CA ARG A 114 -2.60 24.76 -4.85
C ARG A 114 -3.04 23.36 -4.45
N SER A 115 -2.52 22.86 -3.34
CA SER A 115 -3.09 21.68 -2.69
C SER A 115 -4.43 22.06 -2.04
N VAL A 116 -5.45 21.24 -2.27
CA VAL A 116 -6.80 21.43 -1.74
C VAL A 116 -7.12 20.24 -0.85
N ASP A 117 -7.73 20.50 0.31
CA ASP A 117 -8.35 19.47 1.15
C ASP A 117 -9.83 19.39 0.79
N PRO A 118 -10.28 18.36 0.04
CA PRO A 118 -11.67 18.27 -0.43
C PRO A 118 -12.69 18.14 0.70
N LEU A 119 -12.27 17.75 1.91
CA LEU A 119 -13.15 17.70 3.08
C LEU A 119 -13.36 19.09 3.70
N ALA A 120 -12.47 20.04 3.44
CA ALA A 120 -12.57 21.42 3.92
C ALA A 120 -13.24 22.34 2.90
N GLU A 121 -12.99 22.14 1.61
CA GLU A 121 -13.54 22.97 0.54
C GLU A 121 -13.62 22.24 -0.81
N TYR A 122 -14.60 22.63 -1.64
CA TYR A 122 -14.70 22.15 -3.02
C TYR A 122 -14.10 23.17 -3.99
N ALA A 123 -12.86 22.93 -4.44
CA ALA A 123 -12.13 23.83 -5.35
C ALA A 123 -11.32 23.07 -6.44
N PRO A 124 -11.97 22.25 -7.29
CA PRO A 124 -11.28 21.39 -8.26
C PRO A 124 -10.48 22.16 -9.32
N GLU A 125 -10.91 23.37 -9.67
CA GLU A 125 -10.20 24.25 -10.62
C GLU A 125 -8.87 24.77 -10.04
N GLN A 126 -8.77 24.81 -8.70
CA GLN A 126 -7.56 25.27 -8.01
C GLN A 126 -6.69 24.12 -7.51
N ASP A 127 -7.22 22.88 -7.48
CA ASP A 127 -6.51 21.71 -6.97
C ASP A 127 -5.47 21.20 -7.97
N CYS A 128 -4.19 21.33 -7.61
CA CYS A 128 -3.08 20.86 -8.42
C CYS A 128 -3.18 19.38 -8.81
N CYS A 129 -3.67 18.51 -7.92
CA CYS A 129 -3.81 17.11 -8.24
C CYS A 129 -4.90 16.91 -9.30
N THR A 130 -6.07 17.50 -9.08
CA THR A 130 -7.20 17.42 -10.02
C THR A 130 -6.82 17.99 -11.38
N GLN A 131 -6.13 19.14 -11.44
CA GLN A 131 -5.65 19.73 -12.69
C GLN A 131 -4.67 18.81 -13.44
N PHE A 132 -3.76 18.15 -12.70
CA PHE A 132 -2.86 17.16 -13.32
C PHE A 132 -3.63 15.97 -13.87
N VAL A 133 -4.54 15.39 -13.09
CA VAL A 133 -5.24 14.15 -13.45
C VAL A 133 -6.26 14.38 -14.56
N TYR A 134 -6.96 15.51 -14.54
CA TYR A 134 -7.95 15.87 -15.53
C TYR A 134 -7.33 16.34 -16.85
N ASP A 135 -6.20 17.07 -16.78
CA ASP A 135 -5.39 17.52 -17.93
C ASP A 135 -6.19 17.97 -19.15
N ALA A 136 -7.20 18.83 -18.93
CA ALA A 136 -8.20 19.19 -19.94
C ALA A 136 -7.59 19.70 -21.26
N ASP A 137 -6.49 20.46 -21.13
CA ASP A 137 -5.79 21.11 -22.24
C ASP A 137 -4.59 20.28 -22.76
N GLY A 138 -4.38 19.07 -22.23
CA GLY A 138 -3.30 18.17 -22.63
C GLY A 138 -1.89 18.72 -22.37
N HIS A 139 -1.73 19.49 -21.30
CA HIS A 139 -0.45 20.12 -20.94
C HIS A 139 0.55 19.16 -20.32
N TYR A 140 0.08 18.06 -19.73
CA TYR A 140 0.90 17.20 -18.88
C TYR A 140 1.13 15.79 -19.44
N ASP A 141 0.50 15.45 -20.57
CA ASP A 141 0.50 14.10 -21.16
C ASP A 141 0.08 13.04 -20.13
N THR A 142 -0.90 13.41 -19.29
CA THR A 142 -1.27 12.62 -18.10
C THR A 142 -1.73 11.23 -18.47
N ASP A 143 -2.53 11.07 -19.52
CA ASP A 143 -3.04 9.76 -19.95
C ASP A 143 -1.91 8.78 -20.27
N SER A 144 -0.91 9.23 -21.05
CA SER A 144 0.28 8.44 -21.40
C SER A 144 1.11 8.13 -20.15
N TYR A 145 1.31 9.13 -19.29
CA TYR A 145 2.03 8.94 -18.03
C TYR A 145 1.35 7.89 -17.14
N MET A 146 0.05 8.00 -16.91
CA MET A 146 -0.70 7.07 -16.05
C MET A 146 -0.75 5.67 -16.64
N LYS A 147 -0.96 5.53 -17.95
CA LYS A 147 -0.95 4.22 -18.61
C LYS A 147 0.35 3.44 -18.38
N ASN A 148 1.47 4.16 -18.30
CA ASN A 148 2.79 3.57 -18.14
C ASN A 148 3.25 3.44 -16.67
N GLN A 149 2.58 4.09 -15.72
CA GLN A 149 3.04 4.17 -14.32
C GLN A 149 2.02 3.69 -13.28
N ALA A 150 0.71 3.74 -13.60
CA ALA A 150 -0.39 3.49 -12.67
C ALA A 150 -1.13 2.21 -13.02
N TYR A 151 -0.47 1.06 -12.87
CA TYR A 151 -1.09 -0.25 -13.09
C TYR A 151 -0.59 -1.28 -12.08
N PHE A 152 -1.38 -2.33 -11.88
CA PHE A 152 -0.95 -3.53 -11.17
C PHE A 152 -0.56 -4.61 -12.18
N ASN A 153 0.61 -5.21 -12.01
CA ASN A 153 1.03 -6.41 -12.73
C ASN A 153 1.06 -7.58 -11.74
N ILE A 154 -0.08 -8.30 -11.63
CA ILE A 154 -0.27 -9.33 -10.61
C ILE A 154 -0.27 -10.71 -11.26
N SER A 155 0.68 -11.54 -10.88
CA SER A 155 0.78 -12.92 -11.36
C SER A 155 -0.24 -13.85 -10.70
N TYR A 156 -0.54 -13.66 -9.41
CA TYR A 156 -1.51 -14.47 -8.69
C TYR A 156 -1.99 -13.78 -7.41
N ILE A 157 -3.17 -14.21 -6.96
CA ILE A 157 -3.71 -13.95 -5.63
C ILE A 157 -4.14 -15.32 -5.08
N LYS A 158 -3.65 -15.68 -3.89
CA LYS A 158 -3.96 -16.95 -3.22
C LYS A 158 -4.41 -16.69 -1.79
N VAL A 159 -5.41 -17.43 -1.36
CA VAL A 159 -5.91 -17.40 0.03
C VAL A 159 -5.76 -18.80 0.60
N PHE A 160 -5.17 -18.88 1.79
CA PHE A 160 -4.99 -20.12 2.52
C PHE A 160 -5.78 -20.05 3.83
N THR A 161 -6.38 -21.16 4.21
CA THR A 161 -6.98 -21.33 5.54
C THR A 161 -6.13 -22.31 6.34
N PRO A 162 -5.99 -22.14 7.67
CA PRO A 162 -5.37 -23.15 8.50
C PRO A 162 -6.05 -24.50 8.29
N SER A 163 -5.26 -25.58 8.20
CA SER A 163 -5.78 -26.94 8.26
C SER A 163 -6.53 -27.09 9.58
N ARG A 164 -7.73 -27.67 9.54
CA ARG A 164 -8.44 -28.07 10.75
C ARG A 164 -7.71 -29.19 11.48
#